data_AF-A0A6A0A108-F1
#
_entry.id   AF-A0A6A0A108-F1
#
_cell.length_a   1.000
_cell.length_b   1.000
_cell.length_c   1.000
_cell.angle_alpha   90.00
_cell.angle_beta   90.00
_cell.angle_gamma   90.00
#
_symmetry.space_group_name_H-M   'P 1'
#
loop_
_entity.id
_entity.type
_entity.pdbx_description
1 polymer ?
#
loop_
_entity_poly.entity_id
_entity_poly.type
_entity_poly.pdbx_seq_one_letter_code
_entity_poly.pdbx_strand_id
1 'polypeptide(L)'
;VGDQLMCPNGCAAIADTGTSLIAGPASEVSVINRAIGASSAIAMQCKAIVKEYLPEIIQAVQDLPLDAICGTIGLCSPAPSRLQRVQQAVQRRLLAQPQPRTQSARYSQTPAWAQMVKAGAQQAGLQTGVMCDFCMAAVQYVKIALASNTTVDQIADAMGQLCDSALSGLDSGPAQVECKKIHMLPDITLKIGGKEFPLTAQQYILQVEAPGADTQCISGFMGLDVPSGPLWILGDIVLGAYHTVFDVGQSRLGFATAA
;
A
#
# COMPACT_ATOMS: atom_id res chain seq x y z
N VAL A 1 -15.34 -8.04 8.40
CA VAL A 1 -15.11 -6.57 8.46
C VAL A 1 -16.13 -5.92 7.55
N GLY A 2 -17.10 -5.20 8.10
CA GLY A 2 -18.32 -4.86 7.34
C GLY A 2 -18.96 -6.14 6.74
N ASP A 3 -19.29 -6.10 5.45
CA ASP A 3 -19.89 -7.23 4.72
C ASP A 3 -18.88 -8.32 4.29
N GLN A 4 -17.57 -8.10 4.50
CA GLN A 4 -16.55 -9.07 4.13
C GLN A 4 -16.39 -10.14 5.21
N LEU A 5 -16.66 -11.39 4.85
CA LEU A 5 -16.52 -12.56 5.71
C LEU A 5 -15.21 -13.29 5.43
N MET A 6 -14.42 -13.50 6.48
CA MET A 6 -13.22 -14.32 6.44
C MET A 6 -13.57 -15.74 6.86
N CYS A 7 -12.92 -16.73 6.26
CA CYS A 7 -13.23 -18.15 6.38
C CYS A 7 -14.75 -18.48 6.37
N PRO A 8 -15.44 -18.31 5.23
CA PRO A 8 -16.90 -18.44 5.14
C PRO A 8 -17.43 -19.85 5.45
N ASN A 9 -16.58 -20.87 5.32
CA ASN A 9 -16.92 -22.27 5.63
C ASN A 9 -16.58 -22.66 7.08
N GLY A 10 -16.11 -21.71 7.89
CA GLY A 10 -15.58 -21.94 9.23
C GLY A 10 -14.11 -22.38 9.23
N CYS A 11 -13.38 -21.89 10.24
CA CYS A 11 -11.98 -22.20 10.50
C CYS A 11 -11.80 -22.72 11.93
N ALA A 12 -10.67 -23.39 12.15
CA ALA A 12 -10.21 -23.65 13.51
C ALA A 12 -9.66 -22.36 14.13
N ALA A 13 -9.78 -22.24 15.44
CA ALA A 13 -9.16 -21.18 16.21
C ALA A 13 -8.54 -21.73 17.50
N ILE A 14 -7.42 -21.15 17.92
CA ILE A 14 -6.76 -21.42 19.20
C ILE A 14 -6.85 -20.14 20.03
N ALA A 15 -7.33 -20.24 21.26
CA ALA A 15 -7.15 -19.19 22.26
C ALA A 15 -5.77 -19.38 22.91
N ASP A 16 -4.89 -18.41 22.78
CA ASP A 16 -3.48 -18.53 23.17
C ASP A 16 -3.06 -17.37 24.06
N THR A 17 -2.81 -17.64 25.33
CA THR A 17 -2.34 -16.66 26.32
C THR A 17 -0.86 -16.31 26.13
N GLY A 18 -0.14 -17.00 25.24
CA GLY A 18 1.27 -16.77 24.93
C GLY A 18 1.51 -15.74 23.82
N THR A 19 0.45 -15.14 23.28
CA THR A 19 0.53 -14.13 22.20
C THR A 19 -0.44 -12.99 22.45
N SER A 20 -0.05 -11.77 22.08
CA SER A 20 -0.93 -10.62 22.18
C SER A 20 -1.79 -10.42 20.92
N LEU A 21 -1.33 -10.90 19.77
CA LEU A 21 -1.92 -10.60 18.46
C LEU A 21 -3.02 -11.59 18.06
N ILE A 22 -3.83 -11.17 17.09
CA ILE A 22 -4.72 -12.05 16.33
C ILE A 22 -3.96 -12.51 15.07
N ALA A 23 -3.54 -13.77 15.03
CA ALA A 23 -2.89 -14.32 13.84
C ALA A 23 -3.88 -15.13 13.00
N GLY A 24 -3.78 -15.05 11.68
CA GLY A 24 -4.63 -15.81 10.76
C GLY A 24 -4.01 -15.90 9.36
N PRO A 25 -4.65 -16.60 8.41
CA PRO A 25 -4.13 -16.76 7.05
C PRO A 25 -3.74 -15.41 6.43
N ALA A 26 -2.55 -15.33 5.83
CA ALA A 26 -2.01 -14.05 5.36
C ALA A 26 -2.90 -13.39 4.30
N SER A 27 -3.55 -14.20 3.46
CA SER A 27 -4.51 -13.73 2.46
C SER A 27 -5.72 -13.03 3.11
N GLU A 28 -6.29 -13.58 4.18
CA GLU A 28 -7.45 -13.01 4.89
C GLU A 28 -7.04 -11.79 5.74
N VAL A 29 -5.90 -11.87 6.43
CA VAL A 29 -5.36 -10.75 7.21
C VAL A 29 -5.02 -9.56 6.30
N SER A 30 -4.53 -9.81 5.07
CA SER A 30 -4.32 -8.72 4.11
C SER A 30 -5.62 -7.97 3.77
N VAL A 31 -6.76 -8.66 3.75
CA VAL A 31 -8.07 -8.04 3.53
C VAL A 31 -8.46 -7.17 4.72
N ILE A 32 -8.27 -7.68 5.95
CA ILE A 32 -8.53 -6.93 7.18
C ILE A 32 -7.67 -5.67 7.22
N ASN A 33 -6.36 -5.81 7.02
CA ASN A 33 -5.41 -4.69 7.05
C ASN A 33 -5.76 -3.64 5.99
N ARG A 34 -6.13 -4.02 4.77
CA ARG A 34 -6.63 -3.07 3.76
C ARG A 34 -7.92 -2.36 4.21
N ALA A 35 -8.86 -3.08 4.80
CA ALA A 35 -10.14 -2.51 5.23
C ALA A 35 -10.00 -1.49 6.38
N ILE A 36 -8.99 -1.63 7.23
CA ILE A 36 -8.67 -0.67 8.30
C ILE A 36 -7.62 0.38 7.89
N GLY A 37 -7.22 0.41 6.61
CA GLY A 37 -6.23 1.35 6.10
C GLY A 37 -4.82 1.13 6.65
N ALA A 38 -4.50 -0.10 7.08
CA ALA A 38 -3.17 -0.46 7.56
C ALA A 38 -2.20 -0.74 6.42
N SER A 39 -0.98 -0.21 6.55
CA SER A 39 0.11 -0.35 5.58
C SER A 39 1.27 -1.14 6.16
N SER A 40 1.93 -1.95 5.34
CA SER A 40 3.20 -2.55 5.70
C SER A 40 4.29 -1.49 5.87
N ALA A 41 5.41 -1.83 6.50
CA ALA A 41 6.52 -0.88 6.68
C ALA A 41 7.06 -0.41 5.32
N ILE A 42 7.15 -1.33 4.36
CA ILE A 42 7.58 -1.01 2.98
C ILE A 42 6.56 -0.10 2.29
N ALA A 43 5.25 -0.36 2.46
CA ALA A 43 4.21 0.51 1.90
C ALA A 43 4.23 1.92 2.54
N MET A 44 4.53 2.03 3.83
CA MET A 44 4.71 3.32 4.51
C MET A 44 5.89 4.12 3.94
N GLN A 45 7.02 3.46 3.65
CA GLN A 45 8.15 4.10 2.98
C GLN A 45 7.78 4.58 1.57
N CYS A 46 7.07 3.75 0.80
CA CYS A 46 6.55 4.14 -0.51
C CYS A 46 5.66 5.39 -0.40
N LYS A 47 4.72 5.42 0.55
CA LYS A 47 3.84 6.57 0.80
C LYS A 47 4.60 7.83 1.20
N ALA A 48 5.66 7.70 1.99
CA ALA A 48 6.51 8.83 2.37
C ALA A 48 7.21 9.43 1.13
N ILE A 49 7.79 8.59 0.28
CA ILE A 49 8.39 9.02 -1.00
C ILE A 49 7.34 9.69 -1.89
N VAL A 50 6.15 9.11 -2.01
CA VAL A 50 5.05 9.72 -2.76
C VAL A 50 4.75 11.11 -2.21
N LYS A 51 4.51 11.26 -0.91
CA LYS A 51 4.18 12.57 -0.33
C LYS A 51 5.30 13.61 -0.48
N GLU A 52 6.55 13.18 -0.32
CA GLU A 52 7.72 14.06 -0.41
C GLU A 52 7.95 14.55 -1.84
N TYR A 53 7.91 13.65 -2.83
CA TYR A 53 8.30 13.98 -4.19
C TYR A 53 7.13 14.28 -5.13
N LEU A 54 5.88 13.98 -4.76
CA LEU A 54 4.73 14.18 -5.64
C LEU A 54 4.57 15.63 -6.14
N PRO A 55 4.75 16.68 -5.33
CA PRO A 55 4.66 18.05 -5.85
C PRO A 55 5.68 18.34 -6.96
N GLU A 56 6.91 17.83 -6.82
CA GLU A 56 7.96 17.96 -7.84
C GLU A 56 7.63 17.12 -9.09
N ILE A 57 7.11 15.92 -8.90
CA ILE A 57 6.67 15.02 -9.98
C ILE A 57 5.54 15.70 -10.77
N ILE A 58 4.55 16.28 -10.10
CA ILE A 58 3.44 17.00 -10.75
C ILE A 58 3.97 18.17 -11.58
N GLN A 59 4.89 18.97 -11.04
CA GLN A 59 5.52 20.05 -11.81
C GLN A 59 6.26 19.52 -13.04
N ALA A 60 7.03 18.43 -12.88
CA ALA A 60 7.72 17.80 -14.01
C ALA A 60 6.74 17.28 -15.07
N VAL A 61 5.61 16.70 -14.64
CA VAL A 61 4.56 16.19 -15.54
C VAL A 61 3.90 17.31 -16.33
N GLN A 62 3.70 18.48 -15.72
CA GLN A 62 3.14 19.65 -16.39
C GLN A 62 4.14 20.31 -17.36
N ASP A 63 5.41 20.38 -16.98
CA ASP A 63 6.44 21.12 -17.73
C ASP A 63 7.04 20.33 -18.90
N LEU A 64 7.03 18.99 -18.85
CA LEU A 64 7.73 18.13 -19.82
C LEU A 64 6.75 17.35 -20.72
N PRO A 65 7.12 17.07 -21.99
CA PRO A 65 6.35 16.14 -22.83
C PRO A 65 6.47 14.69 -22.32
N LEU A 66 5.50 13.84 -22.68
CA LEU A 66 5.34 12.46 -22.14
C LEU A 66 6.60 11.61 -22.28
N ASP A 67 7.20 11.65 -23.47
CA ASP A 67 8.42 10.93 -23.85
C ASP A 67 9.65 11.38 -23.04
N ALA A 68 9.73 12.67 -22.72
CA ALA A 68 10.82 13.21 -21.92
C ALA A 68 10.74 12.76 -20.45
N ILE A 69 9.55 12.62 -19.87
CA ILE A 69 9.39 12.21 -18.47
C ILE A 69 9.85 10.76 -18.29
N CYS A 70 9.34 9.84 -19.12
CA CYS A 70 9.72 8.44 -19.06
C CYS A 70 11.18 8.19 -19.48
N GLY A 71 11.73 9.06 -20.33
CA GLY A 71 13.17 9.10 -20.61
C GLY A 71 14.01 9.57 -19.43
N THR A 72 13.58 10.61 -18.70
CA THR A 72 14.29 11.13 -17.51
C THR A 72 14.27 10.14 -16.34
N ILE A 73 13.17 9.40 -16.15
CA ILE A 73 13.08 8.29 -15.16
C ILE A 73 13.90 7.08 -15.63
N GLY A 74 14.33 7.04 -16.90
CA GLY A 74 15.12 5.93 -17.45
C GLY A 74 14.32 4.65 -17.68
N LEU A 75 12.99 4.74 -17.72
CA LEU A 75 12.09 3.63 -18.09
C LEU A 75 11.97 3.47 -19.60
N CYS A 76 12.14 4.54 -20.36
CA CYS A 76 12.27 4.52 -21.81
C CYS A 76 13.73 4.69 -22.23
N SER A 77 14.15 4.04 -23.33
CA SER A 77 15.50 4.19 -23.87
C SER A 77 15.85 5.66 -24.15
N PRO A 78 17.10 6.08 -23.88
CA PRO A 78 17.52 7.45 -24.08
C PRO A 78 17.62 7.74 -25.57
N ALA A 79 16.82 8.70 -26.02
CA ALA A 79 16.81 9.35 -27.33
C ALA A 79 16.73 8.44 -28.59
N PRO A 80 15.94 8.85 -29.60
CA PRO A 80 15.91 8.16 -30.88
C PRO A 80 17.32 8.06 -31.49
N SER A 81 17.58 6.94 -32.19
CA SER A 81 18.80 6.75 -33.00
C SER A 81 19.00 7.93 -33.98
N ARG A 82 20.23 8.14 -34.46
CA ARG A 82 20.53 9.23 -35.41
C ARG A 82 19.58 9.22 -36.62
N LEU A 83 19.24 8.03 -37.12
CA LEU A 83 18.27 7.81 -38.20
C LEU A 83 16.85 8.25 -37.79
N GLN A 84 16.38 7.82 -36.62
CA GLN A 84 15.06 8.21 -36.12
C GLN A 84 14.97 9.72 -35.86
N ARG A 85 16.04 10.39 -35.42
CA ARG A 85 16.07 11.86 -35.28
C ARG A 85 15.92 12.56 -36.62
N VAL A 86 16.59 12.06 -37.66
CA VAL A 86 16.47 12.59 -39.02
C VAL A 86 15.05 12.36 -39.54
N GLN A 87 14.50 11.14 -39.39
CA GLN A 87 13.14 10.82 -39.81
C GLN A 87 12.09 11.70 -39.10
N GLN A 88 12.20 11.87 -37.79
CA GLN A 88 11.30 12.74 -37.02
C GLN A 88 11.44 14.21 -37.41
N ALA A 89 12.66 14.70 -37.67
CA ALA A 89 12.89 16.07 -38.12
C ALA A 89 12.29 16.32 -39.52
N VAL A 90 12.44 15.36 -40.43
CA VAL A 90 11.83 15.38 -41.76
C VAL A 90 10.30 15.34 -41.65
N GLN A 91 9.76 14.41 -40.86
CA GLN A 91 8.32 14.26 -40.68
C GLN A 91 7.66 15.49 -40.05
N ARG A 92 8.33 16.14 -39.08
CA ARG A 92 7.85 17.41 -38.51
C ARG A 92 7.83 18.55 -39.51
N ARG A 93 8.87 18.66 -40.35
CA ARG A 93 8.91 19.66 -41.43
C ARG A 93 7.79 19.42 -42.44
N LEU A 94 7.54 18.17 -42.82
CA LEU A 94 6.46 17.80 -43.74
C LEU A 94 5.08 18.10 -43.15
N LEU A 95 4.89 17.89 -41.85
CA LEU A 95 3.61 18.10 -41.15
C LEU A 95 3.45 19.52 -40.57
N ALA A 96 4.38 20.44 -40.84
CA ALA A 96 4.45 21.78 -40.26
C ALA A 96 4.26 21.79 -38.71
N GLN A 97 4.73 20.75 -38.04
CA GLN A 97 4.58 20.63 -36.59
C GLN A 97 5.56 21.54 -35.84
N PRO A 98 5.11 22.24 -34.78
CA PRO A 98 6.00 23.06 -33.96
C PRO A 98 7.11 22.21 -33.33
N GLN A 99 8.31 22.78 -33.17
CA GLN A 99 9.39 22.10 -32.45
C GLN A 99 8.95 21.80 -31.01
N PRO A 100 9.29 20.62 -30.45
CA PRO A 100 9.05 20.35 -29.05
C PRO A 100 9.79 21.41 -28.24
N ARG A 101 9.13 21.93 -27.20
CA ARG A 101 9.77 22.82 -26.24
C ARG A 101 11.09 22.18 -25.81
N THR A 102 12.20 22.88 -26.03
CA THR A 102 13.50 22.50 -25.50
C THR A 102 13.34 22.22 -24.01
N GLN A 103 13.94 21.12 -23.52
CA GLN A 103 13.94 20.77 -22.09
C GLN A 103 14.15 22.04 -21.27
N SER A 104 13.21 22.33 -20.37
CA SER A 104 13.29 23.50 -19.49
C SER A 104 14.65 23.48 -18.80
N ALA A 105 15.34 24.63 -18.74
CA ALA A 105 16.66 24.75 -18.12
C ALA A 105 16.71 24.17 -16.69
N ARG A 106 15.54 24.13 -16.03
CA ARG A 106 15.27 23.53 -14.72
C ARG A 106 15.53 22.01 -14.66
N TYR A 107 15.41 21.27 -15.76
CA TYR A 107 15.58 19.81 -15.82
C TYR A 107 16.84 19.38 -16.60
N SER A 108 17.88 20.21 -16.59
CA SER A 108 19.18 19.89 -17.20
C SER A 108 19.93 18.75 -16.49
N GLN A 109 19.57 18.46 -15.23
CA GLN A 109 20.06 17.31 -14.45
C GLN A 109 18.89 16.42 -14.03
N THR A 110 19.14 15.11 -13.93
CA THR A 110 18.13 14.13 -13.51
C THR A 110 17.78 14.32 -12.03
N PRO A 111 16.51 14.62 -11.68
CA PRO A 111 16.09 14.79 -10.29
C PRO A 111 16.36 13.54 -9.44
N ALA A 112 16.57 13.72 -8.13
CA ALA A 112 16.87 12.61 -7.21
C ALA A 112 15.80 11.52 -7.22
N TRP A 113 14.51 11.91 -7.21
CA TRP A 113 13.39 10.96 -7.29
C TRP A 113 13.42 10.09 -8.55
N ALA A 114 13.79 10.68 -9.69
CA ALA A 114 13.86 9.97 -10.97
C ALA A 114 14.99 8.91 -10.96
N GLN A 115 16.09 9.20 -10.26
CA GLN A 115 17.18 8.23 -10.06
C GLN A 115 16.74 7.05 -9.17
N MET A 116 15.97 7.32 -8.10
CA MET A 116 15.46 6.29 -7.20
C MET A 116 14.47 5.34 -7.90
N VAL A 117 13.52 5.88 -8.66
CA VAL A 117 12.56 5.06 -9.42
C VAL A 117 13.29 4.19 -10.44
N LYS A 118 14.30 4.73 -11.12
CA LYS A 118 15.15 3.98 -12.05
C LYS A 118 15.84 2.80 -11.38
N ALA A 119 16.46 3.04 -10.22
CA ALA A 119 17.16 2.00 -9.47
C ALA A 119 16.19 0.88 -9.03
N GLY A 120 15.00 1.23 -8.53
CA GLY A 120 13.98 0.24 -8.14
C GLY A 120 13.48 -0.59 -9.33
N ALA A 121 13.21 0.03 -10.48
CA ALA A 121 12.79 -0.67 -11.69
C ALA A 121 13.86 -1.66 -12.20
N GLN A 122 15.14 -1.31 -12.10
CA GLN A 122 16.26 -2.18 -12.48
C GLN A 122 16.41 -3.37 -11.53
N GLN A 123 16.24 -3.16 -10.22
CA GLN A 123 16.30 -4.22 -9.20
C GLN A 123 15.18 -5.25 -9.37
N ALA A 124 14.00 -4.83 -9.83
CA ALA A 124 12.87 -5.72 -10.09
C ALA A 124 12.99 -6.55 -11.38
N GLY A 125 14.07 -6.42 -12.16
CA GLY A 125 14.34 -7.25 -13.33
C GLY A 125 13.37 -7.05 -14.51
N LEU A 126 12.70 -5.90 -14.58
CA LEU A 126 11.65 -5.63 -15.56
C LEU A 126 12.23 -5.25 -16.93
N GLN A 127 11.63 -5.77 -18.02
CA GLN A 127 12.03 -5.42 -19.39
C GLN A 127 11.72 -3.95 -19.71
N THR A 128 12.72 -3.24 -20.25
CA THR A 128 12.66 -1.79 -20.52
C THR A 128 11.56 -1.37 -21.50
N GLY A 129 11.20 -2.22 -22.48
CA GLY A 129 10.14 -1.91 -23.44
C GLY A 129 8.74 -1.84 -22.81
N VAL A 130 8.37 -2.86 -22.03
CA VAL A 130 7.05 -2.94 -21.37
C VAL A 130 6.89 -1.83 -20.32
N MET A 131 7.97 -1.53 -19.60
CA MET A 131 7.96 -0.44 -18.61
C MET A 131 7.90 0.95 -19.25
N CYS A 132 8.43 1.11 -20.47
CA CYS A 132 8.27 2.35 -21.22
C CYS A 132 6.80 2.58 -21.58
N ASP A 133 6.11 1.58 -22.14
CA ASP A 133 4.68 1.69 -22.48
C ASP A 133 3.82 1.96 -21.25
N PHE A 134 4.10 1.25 -20.14
CA PHE A 134 3.42 1.47 -18.87
C PHE A 134 3.65 2.90 -18.33
N CYS A 135 4.90 3.38 -18.37
CA CYS A 135 5.22 4.75 -17.98
C CYS A 135 4.48 5.76 -18.85
N MET A 136 4.48 5.58 -20.17
CA MET A 136 3.80 6.49 -21.10
C MET A 136 2.30 6.57 -20.79
N ALA A 137 1.65 5.43 -20.54
CA ALA A 137 0.25 5.36 -20.14
C ALA A 137 0.00 6.01 -18.77
N ALA A 138 0.86 5.75 -17.78
CA ALA A 138 0.75 6.31 -16.43
C ALA A 138 0.91 7.84 -16.43
N VAL A 139 1.94 8.37 -17.10
CA VAL A 139 2.15 9.82 -17.21
C VAL A 139 1.01 10.47 -17.99
N GLN A 140 0.50 9.82 -19.04
CA GLN A 140 -0.66 10.31 -19.78
C GLN A 140 -1.92 10.35 -18.90
N TYR A 141 -2.16 9.32 -18.09
CA TYR A 141 -3.24 9.30 -17.12
C TYR A 141 -3.11 10.44 -16.11
N VAL A 142 -1.92 10.65 -15.54
CA VAL A 142 -1.68 11.74 -14.57
C VAL A 142 -1.92 13.11 -15.21
N LYS A 143 -1.50 13.33 -16.48
CA LYS A 143 -1.80 14.58 -17.20
C LYS A 143 -3.29 14.82 -17.38
N ILE A 144 -4.05 13.77 -17.71
CA ILE A 144 -5.50 13.86 -17.86
C ILE A 144 -6.15 14.14 -16.51
N ALA A 145 -5.73 13.46 -15.44
CA ALA A 145 -6.24 13.66 -14.09
C ALA A 145 -5.93 15.07 -13.54
N LEU A 146 -4.74 15.59 -13.80
CA LEU A 146 -4.37 16.97 -13.43
C LEU A 146 -5.21 18.02 -14.18
N ALA A 147 -5.71 17.71 -15.38
CA ALA A 147 -6.60 18.60 -16.12
C ALA A 147 -8.06 18.58 -15.59
N SER A 148 -8.43 17.61 -14.75
CA SER A 148 -9.79 17.42 -14.24
C SER A 148 -10.04 17.99 -12.82
N ASN A 149 -9.33 19.06 -12.43
CA ASN A 149 -9.49 19.75 -11.13
C ASN A 149 -9.24 18.86 -9.89
N THR A 150 -8.39 17.84 -10.03
CA THR A 150 -7.97 16.95 -8.93
C THR A 150 -6.89 17.60 -8.08
N THR A 151 -6.94 17.46 -6.75
CA THR A 151 -5.93 18.03 -5.85
C THR A 151 -4.68 17.16 -5.73
N VAL A 152 -3.56 17.75 -5.32
CA VAL A 152 -2.31 17.02 -5.05
C VAL A 152 -2.53 15.93 -3.99
N ASP A 153 -3.31 16.23 -2.96
CA ASP A 153 -3.63 15.27 -1.90
C ASP A 153 -4.43 14.08 -2.42
N GLN A 154 -5.40 14.29 -3.31
CA GLN A 154 -6.16 13.21 -3.94
C GLN A 154 -5.28 12.29 -4.80
N ILE A 155 -4.27 12.86 -5.48
CA ILE A 155 -3.30 12.08 -6.26
C ILE A 155 -2.36 11.32 -5.31
N ALA A 156 -1.92 11.95 -4.22
CA ALA A 156 -1.10 11.30 -3.19
C ALA A 156 -1.83 10.11 -2.56
N ASP A 157 -3.12 10.26 -2.24
CA ASP A 157 -3.95 9.21 -1.68
C ASP A 157 -4.13 8.06 -2.68
N ALA A 158 -4.42 8.36 -3.95
CA ALA A 158 -4.54 7.35 -5.00
C ALA A 158 -3.23 6.57 -5.21
N MET A 159 -2.09 7.26 -5.23
CA MET A 159 -0.77 6.62 -5.30
C MET A 159 -0.45 5.84 -4.01
N GLY A 160 -0.91 6.32 -2.85
CA GLY A 160 -0.79 5.61 -1.59
C GLY A 160 -1.55 4.28 -1.58
N GLN A 161 -2.75 4.23 -2.17
CA GLN A 161 -3.50 2.98 -2.34
C GLN A 161 -2.77 1.98 -3.25
N LEU A 162 -2.03 2.49 -4.26
CA LEU A 162 -1.17 1.66 -5.10
C LEU A 162 0.03 1.11 -4.30
N CYS A 163 0.66 1.91 -3.44
CA CYS A 163 1.71 1.42 -2.53
C CYS A 163 1.20 0.27 -1.66
N ASP A 164 0.00 0.39 -1.08
CA ASP A 164 -0.60 -0.67 -0.27
C ASP A 164 -0.87 -1.93 -1.08
N SER A 165 -1.44 -1.79 -2.27
CA SER A 165 -1.86 -2.92 -3.09
C SER A 165 -0.68 -3.65 -3.71
N ALA A 166 0.27 -2.91 -4.30
CA ALA A 166 1.42 -3.47 -5.01
C ALA A 166 2.45 -4.12 -4.07
N LEU A 167 2.52 -3.65 -2.82
CA LEU A 167 3.47 -4.13 -1.83
C LEU A 167 2.81 -5.03 -0.77
N SER A 168 1.50 -5.30 -0.90
CA SER A 168 0.81 -6.25 -0.03
C SER A 168 1.42 -7.65 -0.17
N GLY A 169 1.81 -8.24 0.95
CA GLY A 169 2.40 -9.59 0.99
C GLY A 169 3.91 -9.66 0.74
N LEU A 170 4.59 -8.56 0.44
CA LEU A 170 6.06 -8.52 0.37
C LEU A 170 6.72 -8.35 1.74
N ASP A 171 5.94 -8.01 2.76
CA ASP A 171 6.40 -7.75 4.11
C ASP A 171 5.68 -8.68 5.09
N SER A 172 6.45 -9.36 5.93
CA SER A 172 5.96 -10.16 7.06
C SER A 172 5.93 -9.36 8.37
N GLY A 173 6.30 -8.08 8.33
CA GLY A 173 6.28 -7.16 9.46
C GLY A 173 4.87 -6.69 9.83
N PRO A 174 4.73 -6.08 11.03
CA PRO A 174 3.44 -5.60 11.52
C PRO A 174 2.92 -4.42 10.66
N ALA A 175 1.65 -4.50 10.27
CA ALA A 175 0.99 -3.41 9.54
C ALA A 175 0.65 -2.26 10.49
N GLN A 176 0.70 -1.02 10.00
CA GLN A 176 0.50 0.20 10.78
C GLN A 176 -0.64 1.05 10.23
N VAL A 177 -1.41 1.68 11.11
CA VAL A 177 -2.46 2.65 10.78
C VAL A 177 -2.07 4.05 11.23
N GLU A 178 -2.71 5.07 10.68
CA GLU A 178 -2.59 6.43 11.21
C GLU A 178 -3.30 6.54 12.56
N CYS A 179 -2.55 6.81 13.64
CA CYS A 179 -3.10 6.91 15.00
C CYS A 179 -4.29 7.86 15.13
N LYS A 180 -4.26 8.99 14.39
CA LYS A 180 -5.34 9.99 14.42
C LYS A 180 -6.66 9.45 13.85
N LYS A 181 -6.62 8.41 13.01
CA LYS A 181 -7.79 7.84 12.32
C LYS A 181 -8.40 6.64 13.04
N ILE A 182 -7.86 6.21 14.19
CA ILE A 182 -8.36 5.03 14.94
C ILE A 182 -9.88 5.12 15.17
N HIS A 183 -10.39 6.28 15.57
CA HIS A 183 -11.82 6.49 15.85
C HIS A 183 -12.74 6.37 14.61
N MET A 184 -12.18 6.33 13.40
CA MET A 184 -12.91 6.17 12.14
C MET A 184 -12.83 4.73 11.60
N LEU A 185 -12.04 3.86 12.23
CA LEU A 185 -11.86 2.49 11.74
C LEU A 185 -13.10 1.64 12.09
N PRO A 186 -13.43 0.65 11.25
CA PRO A 186 -14.61 -0.19 11.46
C PRO A 186 -14.41 -1.16 12.62
N ASP A 187 -15.48 -1.53 13.30
CA ASP A 187 -15.45 -2.66 14.23
C ASP A 187 -15.23 -3.98 13.49
N ILE A 188 -14.53 -4.91 14.13
CA ILE A 188 -14.26 -6.24 13.58
C ILE A 188 -14.97 -7.28 14.45
N THR A 189 -15.86 -8.05 13.85
CA THR A 189 -16.66 -9.05 14.57
C THR A 189 -16.11 -10.44 14.34
N LEU A 190 -15.76 -11.13 15.42
CA LEU A 190 -15.44 -12.55 15.44
C LEU A 190 -16.74 -13.36 15.60
N LYS A 191 -16.89 -14.44 14.83
CA LYS A 191 -18.03 -15.36 14.94
C LYS A 191 -17.57 -16.70 15.50
N ILE A 192 -17.90 -16.98 16.76
CA ILE A 192 -17.47 -18.18 17.47
C ILE A 192 -18.71 -18.92 17.99
N GLY A 193 -18.90 -20.17 17.54
CA GLY A 193 -20.05 -20.99 17.96
C GLY A 193 -21.42 -20.37 17.65
N GLY A 194 -21.52 -19.60 16.56
CA GLY A 194 -22.74 -18.89 16.16
C GLY A 194 -23.03 -17.59 16.93
N LYS A 195 -22.16 -17.19 17.87
CA LYS A 195 -22.24 -15.90 18.57
C LYS A 195 -21.25 -14.90 17.99
N GLU A 196 -21.62 -13.62 18.08
CA GLU A 196 -20.82 -12.49 17.59
C GLU A 196 -20.07 -11.83 18.74
N PHE A 197 -18.79 -11.55 18.52
CA PHE A 197 -17.86 -10.92 19.45
C PHE A 197 -17.20 -9.73 18.74
N PRO A 198 -17.83 -8.54 18.77
CA PRO A 198 -17.27 -7.33 18.15
C PRO A 198 -16.04 -6.82 18.90
N LEU A 199 -15.05 -6.35 18.16
CA LEU A 199 -13.86 -5.66 18.66
C LEU A 199 -13.86 -4.25 18.09
N THR A 200 -13.75 -3.26 18.97
CA THR A 200 -13.63 -1.86 18.56
C THR A 200 -12.23 -1.56 18.06
N ALA A 201 -12.09 -0.49 17.27
CA ALA A 201 -10.80 -0.02 16.79
C ALA A 201 -9.76 0.18 17.90
N GLN A 202 -10.18 0.67 19.06
CA GLN A 202 -9.32 0.89 20.22
C GLN A 202 -8.84 -0.43 20.86
N GLN A 203 -9.57 -1.53 20.68
CA GLN A 203 -9.21 -2.84 21.21
C GLN A 203 -8.23 -3.58 20.30
N TYR A 204 -8.41 -3.49 18.98
CA TYR A 204 -7.57 -4.24 18.03
C TYR A 204 -6.37 -3.45 17.47
N ILE A 205 -6.23 -2.15 17.79
CA ILE A 205 -5.04 -1.36 17.44
C ILE A 205 -4.14 -1.19 18.67
N LEU A 206 -2.88 -1.62 18.53
CA LEU A 206 -1.85 -1.49 19.55
C LEU A 206 -1.15 -0.14 19.41
N GLN A 207 -1.15 0.67 20.45
CA GLN A 207 -0.43 1.95 20.50
C GLN A 207 0.89 1.76 21.24
N VAL A 208 2.00 1.94 20.53
CA VAL A 208 3.35 1.80 21.05
C VAL A 208 3.98 3.18 21.14
N GLU A 209 4.30 3.60 22.36
CA GLU A 209 5.00 4.84 22.64
C GLU A 209 6.46 4.54 22.95
N ALA A 210 7.37 5.09 22.14
CA ALA A 210 8.80 5.00 22.40
C ALA A 210 9.33 6.37 22.86
N PRO A 211 10.26 6.44 23.83
CA PRO A 211 10.81 7.71 24.30
C PRO A 211 11.42 8.52 23.14
N GLY A 212 10.94 9.75 22.95
CA GLY A 212 11.44 10.65 21.91
C GLY A 212 10.97 10.35 20.49
N ALA A 213 10.00 9.45 20.30
CA ALA A 213 9.38 9.17 19.02
C ALA A 213 7.86 9.39 19.06
N ASP A 214 7.26 9.59 17.90
CA ASP A 214 5.81 9.63 17.75
C ASP A 214 5.19 8.26 18.10
N THR A 215 3.97 8.27 18.64
CA THR A 215 3.19 7.05 18.89
C THR A 215 2.99 6.27 17.60
N GLN A 216 3.34 4.99 17.61
CA GLN A 216 3.08 4.07 16.51
C GLN A 216 1.79 3.29 16.77
N CYS A 217 0.93 3.17 15.76
CA CYS A 217 -0.33 2.45 15.87
C CYS A 217 -0.30 1.23 14.96
N ILE A 218 -0.19 0.06 15.59
CA ILE A 218 0.05 -1.21 14.95
C ILE A 218 -1.26 -2.00 14.89
N SER A 219 -1.55 -2.59 13.73
CA SER A 219 -2.65 -3.54 13.57
C SER A 219 -2.41 -4.76 14.47
N GLY A 220 -3.42 -5.11 15.26
CA GLY A 220 -3.42 -6.35 16.04
C GLY A 220 -3.49 -7.62 15.20
N PHE A 221 -3.65 -7.50 13.88
CA PHE A 221 -3.78 -8.63 12.97
C PHE A 221 -2.45 -8.96 12.26
N MET A 222 -2.02 -10.21 12.39
CA MET A 222 -0.79 -10.73 11.78
C MET A 222 -1.09 -11.86 10.81
N GLY A 223 -0.54 -11.76 9.59
CA GLY A 223 -0.61 -12.83 8.60
C GLY A 223 0.37 -13.95 8.97
N LEU A 224 -0.15 -15.16 9.19
CA LEU A 224 0.61 -16.36 9.49
C LEU A 224 -0.02 -17.56 8.78
N ASP A 225 0.66 -18.08 7.76
CA ASP A 225 0.21 -19.28 7.06
C ASP A 225 0.78 -20.52 7.74
N VAL A 226 -0.11 -21.39 8.24
CA VAL A 226 0.25 -22.65 8.88
C VAL A 226 -0.09 -23.85 7.99
N PRO A 227 0.69 -24.95 8.01
CA PRO A 227 0.45 -26.11 7.14
C PRO A 227 -0.88 -26.86 7.42
N SER A 228 -1.44 -26.73 8.63
CA SER A 228 -2.56 -27.54 9.12
C SER A 228 -3.96 -26.98 8.79
N GLY A 229 -4.08 -26.21 7.71
CA GLY A 229 -5.34 -25.58 7.27
C GLY A 229 -5.53 -24.15 7.81
N PRO A 230 -6.67 -23.49 7.49
CA PRO A 230 -6.94 -22.14 7.95
C PRO A 230 -7.13 -22.14 9.46
N LEU A 231 -6.15 -21.60 10.18
CA LEU A 231 -6.10 -21.52 11.62
C LEU A 231 -6.00 -20.06 12.04
N TRP A 232 -6.83 -19.68 13.01
CA TRP A 232 -6.72 -18.41 13.71
C TRP A 232 -6.14 -18.60 15.10
N ILE A 233 -5.28 -17.69 15.54
CA ILE A 233 -4.75 -17.65 16.91
C ILE A 233 -5.28 -16.37 17.55
N LEU A 234 -5.99 -16.51 18.66
CA LEU A 234 -6.67 -15.44 19.37
C LEU A 234 -5.88 -15.13 20.65
N GLY A 235 -5.07 -14.08 20.59
CA GLY A 235 -4.25 -13.61 21.70
C GLY A 235 -4.93 -12.62 22.64
N ASP A 236 -4.11 -11.91 23.41
CA ASP A 236 -4.54 -10.94 24.43
C ASP A 236 -5.55 -9.89 23.94
N ILE A 237 -5.51 -9.49 22.66
CA ILE A 237 -6.53 -8.58 22.10
C ILE A 237 -7.94 -9.15 22.29
N VAL A 238 -8.12 -10.44 22.06
CA VAL A 238 -9.42 -11.11 22.24
C VAL A 238 -9.62 -11.49 23.71
N LEU A 239 -8.61 -12.06 24.35
CA LEU A 239 -8.70 -12.56 25.73
C LEU A 239 -8.86 -11.43 26.75
N GLY A 240 -8.38 -10.23 26.44
CA GLY A 240 -8.56 -9.02 27.23
C GLY A 240 -9.92 -8.36 27.01
N ALA A 241 -10.46 -8.40 25.79
CA ALA A 241 -11.81 -7.91 25.50
C ALA A 241 -12.90 -8.85 26.05
N TYR A 242 -12.61 -10.14 26.13
CA TYR A 242 -13.55 -11.17 26.54
C TYR A 242 -12.97 -12.09 27.60
N HIS A 243 -13.60 -12.11 28.77
CA HIS A 243 -13.27 -13.07 29.81
C HIS A 243 -13.37 -14.50 29.25
N THR A 244 -12.25 -15.21 29.30
CA THR A 244 -12.08 -16.51 28.67
C THR A 244 -11.89 -17.61 29.71
N VAL A 245 -12.73 -18.64 29.66
CA VAL A 245 -12.66 -19.81 30.54
C VAL A 245 -12.19 -21.03 29.77
N PHE A 246 -11.10 -21.63 30.22
CA PHE A 246 -10.57 -22.90 29.73
C PHE A 246 -11.09 -24.04 30.61
N ASP A 247 -12.21 -24.65 30.21
CA ASP A 247 -12.85 -25.75 30.94
C ASP A 247 -12.29 -27.09 30.46
N VAL A 248 -11.14 -27.48 31.03
CA VAL A 248 -10.45 -28.75 30.71
C VAL A 248 -11.34 -29.96 31.01
N GLY A 249 -12.13 -29.90 32.09
CA GLY A 249 -13.01 -31.00 32.50
C GLY A 249 -14.08 -31.35 31.47
N GLN A 250 -14.57 -30.35 30.73
CA GLN A 250 -15.54 -30.54 29.64
C GLN A 250 -14.96 -30.35 28.24
N SER A 251 -13.63 -30.21 28.11
CA SER A 251 -12.94 -29.99 26.82
C SER A 251 -13.55 -28.88 25.99
N ARG A 252 -13.86 -27.74 26.63
CA ARG A 252 -14.51 -26.60 25.98
C ARG A 252 -13.91 -25.27 26.42
N LEU A 253 -14.19 -24.26 25.61
CA LEU A 253 -13.78 -22.90 25.86
C LEU A 253 -15.01 -22.00 25.90
N GLY A 254 -15.05 -21.07 26.86
CA GLY A 254 -16.17 -20.16 27.07
C GLY A 254 -15.72 -18.71 27.04
N PHE A 255 -16.50 -17.86 26.38
CA PHE A 255 -16.28 -16.41 26.32
C PHE A 255 -17.46 -15.66 26.95
N ALA A 256 -17.15 -14.63 27.72
CA ALA A 256 -18.10 -13.64 28.22
C ALA A 256 -17.50 -12.23 28.08
N THR A 257 -18.32 -11.18 28.06
CA THR A 257 -17.82 -9.80 28.08
C THR A 257 -16.94 -9.59 29.32
N ALA A 258 -15.74 -9.04 29.15
CA ALA A 258 -14.89 -8.68 30.28
C ALA A 258 -15.53 -7.54 31.11
N ALA A 259 -15.28 -7.54 32.42
CA ALA A 259 -15.87 -6.61 33.39
C ALA A 259 -15.12 -5.27 33.47
#